data_AF-A0A8J7B7A5-F1
#
_entry.id   AF-A0A8J7B7A5-F1
#
_cell.length_a   1.000
_cell.length_b   1.000
_cell.length_c   1.000
_cell.angle_alpha   90.00
_cell.angle_beta   90.00
_cell.angle_gamma   90.00
#
_symmetry.space_group_name_H-M   'P 1'
#
loop_
_entity.id
_entity.type
_entity.pdbx_description
1 polymer ?
#
loop_
_entity_poly.entity_id
_entity_poly.type
_entity_poly.pdbx_seq_one_letter_code
_entity_poly.pdbx_strand_id
1 'polypeptide(L)'
;MAFQRYPLATVQKVSQFIRETLVLPPHEQQPGKFNPQDDDDDPIPDSLNALGDLFRVGDLPEDNVPAPNSEGRWFVSTLDPANALTKLPGLWMRPGIRLVTYLRQDSNGGLGATVALPGLLSTTEYLEDAINNITATDQVPKPMGALPNLMAGIEGDGSLASFLTASIFTREVREFGRFGRYSRWMHHRFVAAPPQQIPWQWRTKMPEDFSPKVVLRQDAEVIVEFYSCRVQKPIALFRHLDRYPPNSYTAENQDQVVAVAGN
;
A
#
# COMPACT_ATOMS: atom_id res chain seq x y z
N MET A 1 20.56 25.88 3.64
CA MET A 1 20.01 24.66 2.99
C MET A 1 20.69 23.48 3.64
N ALA A 2 19.91 22.54 4.19
CA ALA A 2 20.46 21.29 4.70
C ALA A 2 20.28 20.21 3.64
N PHE A 3 21.24 19.31 3.54
CA PHE A 3 21.28 18.27 2.52
C PHE A 3 21.78 16.97 3.13
N GLN A 4 21.07 15.88 2.86
CA GLN A 4 21.45 14.56 3.34
C GLN A 4 21.27 13.52 2.25
N ARG A 5 22.32 12.74 1.99
CA ARG A 5 22.27 11.53 1.15
C ARG A 5 22.11 10.31 2.03
N TYR A 6 21.41 9.33 1.51
CA TYR A 6 21.18 8.05 2.18
C TYR A 6 21.72 6.91 1.30
N PRO A 7 22.36 5.91 1.90
CA PRO A 7 22.68 4.68 1.18
C PRO A 7 21.41 4.03 0.63
N LEU A 8 21.50 3.47 -0.58
CA LEU A 8 20.39 2.71 -1.19
C LEU A 8 19.86 1.62 -0.26
N ALA A 9 20.77 0.94 0.45
CA ALA A 9 20.44 -0.10 1.41
C ALA A 9 19.53 0.38 2.55
N THR A 10 19.61 1.66 2.95
CA THR A 10 18.73 2.23 3.97
C THR A 10 17.29 2.31 3.47
N VAL A 11 17.10 2.83 2.24
CA VAL A 11 15.78 2.92 1.60
C VAL A 11 15.18 1.53 1.39
N GLN A 12 16.00 0.58 0.94
CA GLN A 12 15.58 -0.81 0.76
C GLN A 12 15.14 -1.47 2.08
N LYS A 13 15.89 -1.27 3.16
CA LYS A 13 15.53 -1.80 4.49
C LYS A 13 14.22 -1.22 5.01
N VAL A 14 14.01 0.09 4.85
CA VAL A 14 12.75 0.74 5.23
C VAL A 14 11.58 0.17 4.44
N SER A 15 11.71 0.09 3.11
CA SER A 15 10.68 -0.50 2.23
C SER A 15 10.40 -1.97 2.58
N GLN A 16 11.44 -2.77 2.79
CA GLN A 16 11.31 -4.18 3.17
C GLN A 16 10.58 -4.33 4.50
N PHE A 17 10.97 -3.57 5.52
CA PHE A 17 10.31 -3.61 6.83
C PHE A 17 8.82 -3.30 6.74
N ILE A 18 8.45 -2.28 5.94
CA ILE A 18 7.05 -1.89 5.75
C ILE A 18 6.28 -3.01 5.04
N ARG A 19 6.85 -3.62 4.01
CA ARG A 19 6.23 -4.75 3.29
C ARG A 19 6.05 -5.99 4.16
N GLU A 20 7.03 -6.30 5.00
CA GLU A 20 6.96 -7.42 5.95
C GLU A 20 5.93 -7.18 7.06
N THR A 21 5.63 -5.91 7.36
CA THR A 21 4.59 -5.54 8.34
C THR A 21 3.20 -5.48 7.70
N LEU A 22 3.09 -5.01 6.47
CA LEU A 22 1.84 -4.87 5.72
C LEU A 22 1.52 -6.14 4.92
N VAL A 23 1.38 -7.27 5.62
CA VAL A 23 1.00 -8.56 5.04
C VAL A 23 -0.44 -8.85 5.40
N LEU A 24 -1.30 -9.05 4.39
CA LEU A 24 -2.69 -9.41 4.62
C LEU A 24 -2.79 -10.74 5.38
N PRO A 25 -3.71 -10.89 6.33
CA PRO A 25 -4.04 -12.20 6.92
C PRO A 25 -4.45 -13.22 5.85
N PRO A 26 -4.22 -14.53 6.05
CA PRO A 26 -4.51 -15.55 5.03
C PRO A 26 -5.96 -15.56 4.51
N HIS A 27 -6.94 -15.24 5.36
CA HIS A 27 -8.34 -15.14 4.97
C HIS A 27 -8.66 -13.84 4.19
N GLU A 28 -7.78 -12.84 4.20
CA GLU A 28 -7.91 -11.64 3.35
C GLU A 28 -6.99 -11.71 2.14
N GLN A 29 -6.11 -12.72 2.07
CA GLN A 29 -5.29 -12.96 0.89
C GLN A 29 -6.15 -13.49 -0.26
N GLN A 30 -5.57 -13.47 -1.46
CA GLN A 30 -6.21 -13.92 -2.68
C GLN A 30 -6.97 -15.23 -2.43
N PRO A 31 -8.26 -15.35 -2.82
CA PRO A 31 -8.95 -16.63 -2.79
C PRO A 31 -8.07 -17.59 -3.58
N GLY A 32 -7.57 -18.62 -2.89
CA GLY A 32 -6.70 -19.61 -3.49
C GLY A 32 -7.31 -20.02 -4.83
N LYS A 33 -6.49 -20.12 -5.88
CA LYS A 33 -6.89 -20.93 -7.02
C LYS A 33 -7.09 -22.32 -6.44
N PHE A 34 -8.33 -22.65 -6.06
CA PHE A 34 -8.72 -24.03 -5.86
C PHE A 34 -8.39 -24.71 -7.18
N ASN A 35 -7.32 -25.50 -7.18
CA ASN A 35 -7.08 -26.47 -8.23
C ASN A 35 -8.20 -27.49 -8.03
N PRO A 36 -9.15 -27.68 -8.97
CA PRO A 36 -10.21 -28.67 -8.84
C PRO A 36 -9.70 -30.11 -9.01
N GLN A 37 -8.41 -30.35 -8.72
CA GLN A 37 -7.72 -31.60 -9.00
C GLN A 37 -7.08 -32.21 -7.73
N ASP A 38 -7.35 -31.61 -6.57
CA ASP A 38 -6.99 -32.17 -5.26
C ASP A 38 -8.23 -32.63 -4.43
N ASP A 39 -9.46 -32.59 -4.99
CA ASP A 39 -10.72 -32.96 -4.30
C ASP A 39 -11.26 -34.36 -4.67
N ASP A 40 -10.42 -35.28 -5.15
CA ASP A 40 -10.83 -36.70 -5.30
C ASP A 40 -10.48 -37.56 -4.06
N ASP A 41 -9.91 -36.96 -3.01
CA ASP A 41 -9.53 -37.66 -1.76
C ASP A 41 -10.09 -36.96 -0.50
N ASP A 42 -11.30 -36.41 -0.56
CA ASP A 42 -12.05 -36.09 0.66
C ASP A 42 -12.67 -37.38 1.24
N PRO A 43 -12.28 -37.83 2.45
CA PRO A 43 -12.84 -39.03 3.03
C PRO A 43 -14.31 -38.81 3.36
N ILE A 44 -15.18 -39.60 2.73
CA ILE A 44 -16.60 -39.70 3.06
C ILE A 44 -16.71 -39.98 4.58
N PRO A 45 -17.42 -39.15 5.35
CA PRO A 45 -17.46 -39.32 6.80
C PRO A 45 -18.31 -40.54 7.19
N ASP A 46 -17.65 -41.56 7.73
CA ASP A 46 -18.24 -42.86 8.10
C ASP A 46 -19.08 -42.85 9.39
N SER A 47 -19.48 -41.69 9.95
CA SER A 47 -20.31 -41.71 11.17
C SER A 47 -21.22 -40.51 11.39
N LEU A 48 -22.37 -40.79 12.02
CA LEU A 48 -23.42 -39.83 12.42
C LEU A 48 -22.94 -38.69 13.33
N ASN A 49 -21.77 -38.80 13.96
CA ASN A 49 -21.18 -37.69 14.73
C ASN A 49 -20.65 -36.55 13.84
N ALA A 50 -20.41 -36.80 12.54
CA ALA A 50 -19.98 -35.78 11.59
C ALA A 50 -21.13 -34.90 11.06
N LEU A 51 -22.39 -35.22 11.37
CA LEU A 51 -23.53 -34.38 11.01
C LEU A 51 -23.65 -33.14 11.91
N GLY A 52 -22.98 -33.11 13.07
CA GLY A 52 -22.95 -31.94 13.95
C GLY A 52 -22.32 -30.71 13.31
N ASP A 53 -21.35 -30.90 12.40
CA ASP A 53 -20.74 -29.81 11.64
C ASP A 53 -21.60 -29.37 10.44
N LEU A 54 -22.49 -30.23 9.95
CA LEU A 54 -23.45 -29.90 8.89
C LEU A 54 -24.59 -29.00 9.39
N PHE A 55 -24.94 -29.06 10.68
CA PHE A 55 -25.98 -28.21 11.29
C PHE A 55 -25.44 -26.87 11.83
N ARG A 56 -24.13 -26.60 11.74
CA ARG A 56 -23.59 -25.23 11.86
C ARG A 56 -23.78 -24.40 10.58
N VAL A 57 -24.33 -25.01 9.52
CA VAL A 57 -24.76 -24.36 8.26
C VAL A 57 -26.18 -23.74 8.41
N GLY A 58 -26.73 -23.69 9.62
CA GLY A 58 -28.08 -23.20 9.91
C GLY A 58 -28.11 -22.05 10.91
N ASP A 59 -27.33 -20.99 10.69
CA ASP A 59 -27.66 -19.66 11.21
C ASP A 59 -27.06 -18.60 10.26
N LEU A 60 -27.86 -18.20 9.28
CA LEU A 60 -27.66 -16.94 8.57
C LEU A 60 -27.93 -15.81 9.56
N PRO A 61 -27.04 -14.82 9.59
CA PRO A 61 -27.48 -13.51 9.17
C PRO A 61 -26.91 -13.25 7.78
N GLU A 62 -27.81 -12.96 6.84
CA GLU A 62 -27.48 -12.11 5.70
C GLU A 62 -26.77 -10.87 6.26
N ASP A 63 -25.50 -10.67 5.87
CA ASP A 63 -24.68 -9.44 5.95
C ASP A 63 -23.21 -9.64 6.37
N ASN A 64 -22.75 -10.84 6.75
CA ASN A 64 -21.31 -11.09 6.89
C ASN A 64 -20.72 -11.60 5.58
N VAL A 65 -20.30 -10.68 4.72
CA VAL A 65 -19.52 -11.03 3.52
C VAL A 65 -18.22 -11.71 3.98
N PRO A 66 -17.96 -12.99 3.67
CA PRO A 66 -16.74 -13.65 4.08
C PRO A 66 -15.54 -12.97 3.40
N ALA A 67 -14.55 -12.56 4.18
CA ALA A 67 -13.22 -12.34 3.65
C ALA A 67 -12.61 -13.72 3.31
N PRO A 68 -12.12 -13.96 2.09
CA PRO A 68 -11.99 -13.04 0.96
C PRO A 68 -13.21 -13.13 0.04
N ASN A 69 -13.82 -11.99 -0.31
CA ASN A 69 -14.92 -11.99 -1.26
C ASN A 69 -14.39 -12.13 -2.70
N SER A 70 -14.75 -13.21 -3.37
CA SER A 70 -14.48 -13.39 -4.80
C SER A 70 -15.46 -12.61 -5.68
N GLU A 71 -16.51 -12.05 -5.06
CA GLU A 71 -17.60 -11.31 -5.71
C GLU A 71 -17.25 -9.86 -6.08
N GLY A 72 -16.05 -9.37 -5.74
CA GLY A 72 -15.66 -7.99 -6.08
C GLY A 72 -16.33 -6.91 -5.23
N ARG A 73 -16.86 -7.25 -4.05
CA ARG A 73 -17.41 -6.26 -3.10
C ARG A 73 -16.28 -5.66 -2.24
N TRP A 74 -16.46 -4.44 -1.76
CA TRP A 74 -15.50 -3.88 -0.79
C TRP A 74 -15.73 -4.48 0.59
N PHE A 75 -14.65 -4.68 1.33
CA PHE A 75 -14.67 -5.06 2.74
C PHE A 75 -13.54 -4.37 3.49
N VAL A 76 -13.61 -4.33 4.82
CA VAL A 76 -12.60 -3.70 5.67
C VAL A 76 -11.57 -4.75 6.09
N SER A 77 -10.27 -4.43 5.94
CA SER A 77 -9.19 -5.26 6.45
C SER A 77 -9.12 -5.18 7.98
N THR A 78 -8.86 -6.31 8.61
CA THR A 78 -8.58 -6.41 10.06
C THR A 78 -7.18 -5.89 10.42
N LEU A 79 -6.28 -5.74 9.44
CA LEU A 79 -4.94 -5.23 9.67
C LEU A 79 -4.94 -3.70 9.81
N ASP A 80 -4.40 -3.20 10.92
CA ASP A 80 -4.11 -1.77 11.10
C ASP A 80 -2.77 -1.40 10.42
N PRO A 81 -2.78 -0.59 9.34
CA PRO A 81 -1.56 -0.16 8.66
C PRO A 81 -0.64 0.71 9.54
N ALA A 82 -1.17 1.32 10.60
CA ALA A 82 -0.37 2.10 11.54
C ALA A 82 0.67 1.26 12.30
N ASN A 83 0.50 -0.07 12.34
CA ASN A 83 1.48 -0.97 12.92
C ASN A 83 2.86 -0.85 12.25
N ALA A 84 2.89 -0.55 10.94
CA ALA A 84 4.13 -0.29 10.22
C ALA A 84 4.84 0.98 10.68
N LEU A 85 4.18 1.94 11.32
CA LEU A 85 4.81 3.15 11.85
C LEU A 85 5.54 2.91 13.19
N THR A 86 5.15 1.89 13.96
CA THR A 86 5.65 1.68 15.34
C THR A 86 7.16 1.54 15.47
N LYS A 87 7.84 0.99 14.46
CA LYS A 87 9.30 0.81 14.43
C LYS A 87 9.99 1.71 13.40
N LEU A 88 9.23 2.54 12.68
CA LEU A 88 9.81 3.48 11.74
C LEU A 88 10.36 4.69 12.50
N PRO A 89 11.60 5.11 12.22
CA PRO A 89 12.21 6.22 12.94
C PRO A 89 11.52 7.54 12.58
N GLY A 90 11.13 8.29 13.62
CA GLY A 90 10.69 9.67 13.49
C GLY A 90 9.32 9.87 12.86
N LEU A 91 8.47 8.84 12.76
CA LEU A 91 7.08 8.93 12.32
C LEU A 91 6.13 8.26 13.31
N TRP A 92 4.95 8.84 13.51
CA TRP A 92 3.90 8.26 14.33
C TRP A 92 2.51 8.70 13.86
N MET A 93 1.48 8.01 14.32
CA MET A 93 0.10 8.43 14.10
C MET A 93 -0.25 9.64 14.97
N ARG A 94 -0.92 10.63 14.38
CA ARG A 94 -1.50 11.74 15.13
C ARG A 94 -2.50 11.21 16.17
N PRO A 95 -2.49 11.71 17.42
CA PRO A 95 -3.43 11.28 18.44
C PRO A 95 -4.90 11.36 17.98
N GLY A 96 -5.66 10.32 18.29
CA GLY A 96 -7.08 10.24 17.92
C GLY A 96 -7.37 9.93 16.45
N ILE A 97 -6.35 9.71 15.62
CA ILE A 97 -6.50 9.26 14.22
C ILE A 97 -6.13 7.78 14.10
N ARG A 98 -6.83 7.07 13.22
CA ARG A 98 -6.55 5.68 12.84
C ARG A 98 -6.41 5.54 11.32
N LEU A 99 -5.67 4.52 10.90
CA LEU A 99 -5.64 4.09 9.50
C LEU A 99 -6.54 2.87 9.34
N VAL A 100 -7.36 2.87 8.28
CA VAL A 100 -8.22 1.75 7.93
C VAL A 100 -8.05 1.44 6.46
N THR A 101 -7.98 0.17 6.10
CA THR A 101 -7.85 -0.26 4.71
C THR A 101 -9.11 -0.94 4.22
N TYR A 102 -9.67 -0.43 3.12
CA TYR A 102 -10.68 -1.11 2.34
C TYR A 102 -10.01 -2.00 1.29
N LEU A 103 -10.49 -3.22 1.15
CA LEU A 103 -10.03 -4.21 0.19
C LEU A 103 -11.18 -4.62 -0.73
N ARG A 104 -10.83 -4.96 -1.98
CA ARG A 104 -11.75 -5.53 -2.96
C ARG A 104 -10.99 -6.51 -3.82
N GLN A 105 -11.56 -7.68 -4.07
CA GLN A 105 -10.90 -8.71 -4.87
C GLN A 105 -11.82 -9.23 -5.96
N ASP A 106 -11.31 -9.27 -7.18
CA ASP A 106 -12.02 -9.81 -8.34
C ASP A 106 -11.08 -10.70 -9.18
N SER A 107 -11.61 -11.34 -10.21
CA SER A 107 -10.84 -12.22 -11.10
C SER A 107 -9.66 -11.53 -11.82
N ASN A 108 -9.64 -10.20 -11.87
CA ASN A 108 -8.57 -9.41 -12.49
C ASN A 108 -7.49 -8.95 -11.50
N GLY A 109 -7.74 -9.07 -10.20
CA GLY A 109 -6.80 -8.70 -9.15
C GLY A 109 -7.46 -8.12 -7.91
N GLY A 110 -6.64 -7.62 -7.00
CA GLY A 110 -7.09 -6.93 -5.79
C GLY A 110 -6.83 -5.44 -5.83
N LEU A 111 -7.74 -4.68 -5.24
CA LEU A 111 -7.57 -3.28 -4.91
C LEU A 111 -7.52 -3.13 -3.40
N GLY A 112 -6.63 -2.26 -2.95
CA GLY A 112 -6.61 -1.76 -1.58
C GLY A 112 -6.57 -0.24 -1.55
N ALA A 113 -7.25 0.32 -0.56
CA ALA A 113 -7.30 1.74 -0.29
C ALA A 113 -7.28 2.01 1.21
N THR A 114 -6.17 2.57 1.69
CA THR A 114 -6.00 3.01 3.08
C THR A 114 -6.43 4.46 3.24
N VAL A 115 -7.28 4.72 4.23
CA VAL A 115 -7.77 6.05 4.61
C VAL A 115 -7.40 6.37 6.05
N ALA A 116 -7.21 7.65 6.34
CA ALA A 116 -7.00 8.15 7.70
C ALA A 116 -8.28 8.83 8.20
N LEU A 117 -8.73 8.52 9.41
CA LEU A 117 -9.96 9.06 9.98
C LEU A 117 -9.89 9.14 11.51
N PRO A 118 -10.72 10.00 12.15
CA PRO A 118 -10.84 10.01 13.61
C PRO A 118 -11.25 8.64 14.15
N GLY A 119 -10.63 8.19 15.23
CA GLY A 119 -10.90 6.88 15.82
C GLY A 119 -12.34 6.69 16.32
N LEU A 120 -13.03 7.78 16.66
CA LEU A 120 -14.46 7.75 17.03
C LEU A 120 -15.37 7.49 15.82
N LEU A 121 -14.89 7.75 14.60
CA LEU A 121 -15.61 7.53 13.34
C LEU A 121 -15.09 6.30 12.59
N SER A 122 -14.20 5.52 13.21
CA SER A 122 -13.64 4.28 12.64
C SER A 122 -14.34 3.02 13.18
N THR A 123 -15.59 3.13 13.61
CA THR A 123 -16.40 1.98 14.03
C THR A 123 -16.95 1.25 12.81
N THR A 124 -17.27 -0.04 12.98
CA THR A 124 -17.82 -0.88 11.91
C THR A 124 -19.01 -0.24 11.20
N GLU A 125 -19.93 0.35 11.95
CA GLU A 125 -21.12 1.06 11.43
C GLU A 125 -20.76 2.14 10.39
N TYR A 126 -19.85 3.06 10.71
CA TYR A 126 -19.44 4.12 9.78
C TYR A 126 -18.65 3.59 8.58
N LEU A 127 -17.89 2.52 8.78
CA LEU A 127 -17.07 1.94 7.72
C LEU A 127 -17.92 1.16 6.71
N GLU A 128 -18.95 0.45 7.17
CA GLU A 128 -19.91 -0.29 6.34
C GLU A 128 -20.87 0.64 5.61
N ASP A 129 -21.36 1.70 6.27
CA ASP A 129 -22.16 2.73 5.61
C ASP A 129 -21.41 3.32 4.40
N ALA A 130 -20.10 3.53 4.52
CA ALA A 130 -19.25 3.99 3.41
C ALA A 130 -19.21 3.01 2.23
N ILE A 131 -19.28 1.70 2.50
CA ILE A 131 -19.33 0.64 1.49
C ILE A 131 -20.71 0.62 0.83
N ASN A 132 -21.78 0.73 1.62
CA ASN A 132 -23.15 0.71 1.11
C ASN A 132 -23.50 1.92 0.24
N ASN A 133 -22.83 3.05 0.45
CA ASN A 133 -23.02 4.28 -0.30
C ASN A 133 -22.24 4.37 -1.63
N ILE A 134 -21.47 3.35 -2.01
CA ILE A 134 -20.78 3.35 -3.31
C ILE A 134 -21.76 3.05 -4.44
N THR A 135 -21.60 3.73 -5.58
CA THR A 135 -22.46 3.51 -6.76
C THR A 135 -21.76 2.72 -7.87
N ALA A 136 -20.43 2.69 -7.85
CA ALA A 136 -19.61 1.95 -8.80
C ALA A 136 -18.66 1.00 -8.06
N THR A 137 -18.44 -0.20 -8.61
CA THR A 137 -17.54 -1.21 -8.03
C THR A 137 -16.12 -0.68 -7.85
N ASP A 138 -15.62 0.15 -8.79
CA ASP A 138 -14.30 0.80 -8.76
C ASP A 138 -14.20 2.05 -7.88
N GLN A 139 -15.31 2.49 -7.29
CA GLN A 139 -15.29 3.62 -6.37
C GLN A 139 -14.76 3.16 -5.01
N VAL A 140 -13.66 3.77 -4.57
CA VAL A 140 -13.12 3.58 -3.22
C VAL A 140 -14.12 4.12 -2.18
N PRO A 141 -14.51 3.34 -1.16
CA PRO A 141 -15.35 3.79 -0.06
C PRO A 141 -14.74 5.01 0.64
N LYS A 142 -15.60 5.98 1.01
CA LYS A 142 -15.19 7.22 1.69
C LYS A 142 -15.97 7.38 2.99
N PRO A 143 -15.45 6.87 4.11
CA PRO A 143 -16.15 6.97 5.39
C PRO A 143 -16.26 8.40 5.90
N MET A 144 -17.22 8.60 6.78
CA MET A 144 -17.44 9.89 7.42
C MET A 144 -16.18 10.36 8.16
N GLY A 145 -15.81 11.63 7.96
CA GLY A 145 -14.64 12.22 8.62
C GLY A 145 -13.29 11.74 8.07
N ALA A 146 -13.26 11.01 6.94
CA ALA A 146 -12.02 10.69 6.26
C ALA A 146 -11.23 11.97 5.94
N LEU A 147 -9.94 11.97 6.32
CA LEU A 147 -9.01 13.04 6.01
C LEU A 147 -8.76 13.08 4.48
N PRO A 148 -8.38 14.24 3.92
CA PRO A 148 -8.19 14.39 2.47
C PRO A 148 -7.09 13.49 1.90
N ASN A 149 -6.13 13.07 2.73
CA ASN A 149 -5.10 12.11 2.37
C ASN A 149 -4.64 11.34 3.61
N LEU A 150 -4.11 10.11 3.43
CA LEU A 150 -3.68 9.27 4.55
C LEU A 150 -2.55 9.90 5.38
N MET A 151 -1.65 10.65 4.74
CA MET A 151 -0.51 11.29 5.39
C MET A 151 -0.93 12.48 6.27
N ALA A 152 -2.14 13.01 6.12
CA ALA A 152 -2.69 14.03 7.03
C ALA A 152 -2.97 13.48 8.45
N GLY A 153 -2.98 12.16 8.62
CA GLY A 153 -3.06 11.47 9.90
C GLY A 153 -1.72 11.17 10.54
N ILE A 154 -0.60 11.51 9.90
CA ILE A 154 0.75 11.13 10.31
C ILE A 154 1.55 12.37 10.69
N GLU A 155 2.29 12.24 11.78
CA GLU A 155 3.22 13.23 12.29
C GLU A 155 4.63 12.62 12.38
N GLY A 156 5.61 13.48 12.62
CA GLY A 156 6.99 13.06 12.73
C GLY A 156 7.87 14.11 13.38
N ASP A 157 9.13 13.75 13.60
CA ASP A 157 10.10 14.53 14.37
C ASP A 157 10.73 15.70 13.59
N GLY A 158 10.31 15.92 12.34
CA GLY A 158 10.84 16.95 11.45
C GLY A 158 12.25 16.67 10.90
N SER A 159 12.85 15.52 11.21
CA SER A 159 14.17 15.15 10.69
C SER A 159 14.12 14.84 9.20
N LEU A 160 15.20 15.09 8.46
CA LEU A 160 15.28 14.73 7.04
C LEU A 160 15.06 13.22 6.79
N ALA A 161 15.43 12.39 7.77
CA ALA A 161 15.24 10.94 7.69
C ALA A 161 13.76 10.55 7.77
N SER A 162 12.97 11.22 8.63
CA SER A 162 11.53 10.97 8.72
C SER A 162 10.80 11.27 7.41
N PHE A 163 11.20 12.31 6.66
CA PHE A 163 10.61 12.63 5.36
C PHE A 163 10.93 11.58 4.28
N LEU A 164 12.16 11.06 4.27
CA LEU A 164 12.50 9.92 3.41
C LEU A 164 11.65 8.70 3.78
N THR A 165 11.51 8.41 5.07
CA THR A 165 10.68 7.30 5.55
C THR A 165 9.21 7.47 5.16
N ALA A 166 8.67 8.68 5.28
CA ALA A 166 7.28 9.01 4.92
C ALA A 166 7.02 8.82 3.42
N SER A 167 8.01 9.18 2.60
CA SER A 167 7.99 9.00 1.14
C SER A 167 7.89 7.53 0.73
N ILE A 168 8.65 6.66 1.40
CA ILE A 168 8.61 5.22 1.16
C ILE A 168 7.31 4.63 1.71
N PHE A 169 6.94 4.96 2.95
CA PHE A 169 5.71 4.51 3.59
C PHE A 169 4.46 4.80 2.75
N THR A 170 4.33 6.02 2.23
CA THR A 170 3.20 6.40 1.38
C THR A 170 3.06 5.47 0.17
N ARG A 171 4.17 5.09 -0.46
CA ARG A 171 4.16 4.23 -1.65
C ARG A 171 3.84 2.78 -1.30
N GLU A 172 4.39 2.26 -0.22
CA GLU A 172 4.11 0.90 0.23
C GLU A 172 2.64 0.75 0.68
N VAL A 173 2.11 1.70 1.46
CA VAL A 173 0.71 1.67 1.91
C VAL A 173 -0.25 1.83 0.74
N ARG A 174 0.06 2.65 -0.27
CA ARG A 174 -0.78 2.77 -1.49
C ARG A 174 -0.81 1.47 -2.32
N GLU A 175 0.17 0.59 -2.15
CA GLU A 175 0.22 -0.72 -2.79
C GLU A 175 -0.40 -1.82 -1.92
N PHE A 176 -0.67 -1.55 -0.64
CA PHE A 176 -1.27 -2.51 0.27
C PHE A 176 -2.64 -2.97 -0.24
N GLY A 177 -2.85 -4.28 -0.32
CA GLY A 177 -4.04 -4.90 -0.91
C GLY A 177 -4.08 -4.94 -2.44
N ARG A 178 -3.07 -4.41 -3.15
CA ARG A 178 -3.03 -4.42 -4.61
C ARG A 178 -2.26 -5.60 -5.18
N PHE A 179 -2.90 -6.37 -6.05
CA PHE A 179 -2.27 -7.45 -6.81
C PHE A 179 -2.85 -7.54 -8.24
N GLY A 180 -2.21 -8.34 -9.10
CA GLY A 180 -2.66 -8.54 -10.48
C GLY A 180 -2.53 -7.27 -11.32
N ARG A 181 -3.58 -6.89 -12.07
CA ARG A 181 -3.54 -5.71 -12.94
C ARG A 181 -3.44 -4.38 -12.18
N TYR A 182 -3.75 -4.38 -10.89
CA TYR A 182 -3.77 -3.18 -10.07
C TYR A 182 -2.44 -2.90 -9.37
N SER A 183 -1.52 -3.86 -9.38
CA SER A 183 -0.16 -3.65 -8.89
C SER A 183 0.56 -2.61 -9.74
N ARG A 184 1.17 -1.65 -9.07
CA ARG A 184 2.00 -0.63 -9.71
C ARG A 184 3.36 -0.65 -9.05
N TRP A 185 3.41 -0.31 -7.77
CA TRP A 185 4.65 -0.13 -7.01
C TRP A 185 5.42 -1.44 -6.80
N MET A 186 4.74 -2.58 -6.70
CA MET A 186 5.38 -3.88 -6.45
C MET A 186 6.41 -4.25 -7.53
N HIS A 187 6.27 -3.73 -8.75
CA HIS A 187 7.20 -3.95 -9.86
C HIS A 187 8.40 -3.00 -9.87
N HIS A 188 8.48 -2.05 -8.93
CA HIS A 188 9.60 -1.12 -8.83
C HIS A 188 10.72 -1.68 -7.94
N ARG A 189 11.96 -1.42 -8.32
CA ARG A 189 13.17 -1.72 -7.54
C ARG A 189 13.98 -0.45 -7.40
N PHE A 190 14.37 -0.08 -6.18
CA PHE A 190 15.23 1.08 -5.96
C PHE A 190 16.57 0.87 -6.65
N VAL A 191 17.09 1.92 -7.29
CA VAL A 191 18.36 1.88 -8.00
C VAL A 191 19.24 3.07 -7.63
N ALA A 192 20.55 2.83 -7.52
CA ALA A 192 21.57 3.87 -7.38
C ALA A 192 22.40 4.07 -8.66
N ALA A 193 22.07 3.32 -9.72
CA ALA A 193 22.61 3.48 -11.07
C ALA A 193 21.66 2.80 -12.08
N PRO A 194 21.65 3.23 -13.35
CA PRO A 194 20.93 2.54 -14.41
C PRO A 194 21.44 1.10 -14.58
N PRO A 195 20.56 0.09 -14.66
CA PRO A 195 20.96 -1.27 -15.01
C PRO A 195 21.71 -1.32 -16.35
N GLN A 196 22.94 -1.85 -16.36
CA GLN A 196 23.84 -1.79 -17.51
C GLN A 196 23.43 -2.67 -18.70
N GLN A 197 22.64 -3.71 -18.44
CA GLN A 197 22.25 -4.70 -19.46
C GLN A 197 21.10 -4.22 -20.36
N ILE A 198 20.56 -3.04 -20.11
CA ILE A 198 19.38 -2.51 -20.79
C ILE A 198 19.80 -1.33 -21.67
N PRO A 199 19.47 -1.32 -22.97
CA PRO A 199 19.71 -0.18 -23.83
C PRO A 199 18.71 0.93 -23.48
N TRP A 200 19.12 1.92 -22.68
CA TRP A 200 18.23 2.99 -22.22
C TRP A 200 18.00 4.07 -23.28
N GLN A 201 16.73 4.35 -23.56
CA GLN A 201 16.30 5.54 -24.28
C GLN A 201 15.94 6.64 -23.26
N TRP A 202 16.85 7.59 -23.08
CA TRP A 202 16.68 8.70 -22.15
C TRP A 202 15.68 9.73 -22.67
N ARG A 203 14.67 10.05 -21.85
CA ARG A 203 13.67 11.11 -22.14
C ARG A 203 14.11 12.49 -21.63
N THR A 204 15.14 12.50 -20.79
CA THR A 204 15.72 13.68 -20.13
C THR A 204 17.24 13.53 -20.14
N LYS A 205 17.98 14.59 -19.76
CA LYS A 205 19.43 14.43 -19.51
C LYS A 205 19.64 13.34 -18.46
N MET A 206 20.56 12.41 -18.71
CA MET A 206 20.92 11.38 -17.74
C MET A 206 21.31 12.05 -16.41
N PRO A 207 20.65 11.69 -15.28
CA PRO A 207 21.02 12.19 -13.96
C PRO A 207 22.47 11.85 -13.63
N GLU A 208 23.17 12.80 -13.01
CA GLU A 208 24.55 12.61 -12.56
C GLU A 208 24.61 11.83 -11.24
N ASP A 209 23.52 11.86 -10.46
CA ASP A 209 23.44 11.25 -9.14
C ASP A 209 22.06 10.61 -8.92
N PHE A 210 22.05 9.28 -8.77
CA PHE A 210 20.86 8.47 -8.49
C PHE A 210 20.69 8.16 -7.00
N SER A 211 21.59 8.65 -6.13
CA SER A 211 21.50 8.36 -4.70
C SER A 211 20.22 8.98 -4.10
N PRO A 212 19.52 8.24 -3.22
CA PRO A 212 18.42 8.80 -2.44
C PRO A 212 18.91 9.98 -1.60
N LYS A 213 18.18 11.09 -1.65
CA LYS A 213 18.58 12.32 -0.97
C LYS A 213 17.39 13.14 -0.53
N VAL A 214 17.63 13.93 0.50
CA VAL A 214 16.66 14.85 1.09
C VAL A 214 17.30 16.23 1.20
N VAL A 215 16.57 17.25 0.75
CA VAL A 215 17.03 18.64 0.71
C VAL A 215 16.02 19.49 1.48
N LEU A 216 16.50 20.25 2.47
CA LEU A 216 15.74 21.32 3.13
C LEU A 216 16.07 22.65 2.45
N ARG A 217 15.05 23.24 1.83
CA ARG A 217 15.13 24.55 1.18
C ARG A 217 15.02 25.69 2.19
N GLN A 218 15.24 26.92 1.71
CA GLN A 218 15.23 28.13 2.54
C GLN A 218 13.83 28.51 3.02
N ASP A 219 12.81 28.14 2.28
CA ASP A 219 11.38 28.31 2.58
C ASP A 219 10.83 27.22 3.53
N ALA A 220 11.70 26.41 4.11
CA ALA A 220 11.36 25.23 4.92
C ALA A 220 10.61 24.11 4.18
N GLU A 221 10.57 24.15 2.84
CA GLU A 221 10.14 23.01 2.03
C GLU A 221 11.18 21.89 2.11
N VAL A 222 10.72 20.65 2.29
CA VAL A 222 11.57 19.46 2.24
C VAL A 222 11.31 18.71 0.94
N ILE A 223 12.38 18.39 0.21
CA ILE A 223 12.31 17.62 -1.03
C ILE A 223 13.02 16.29 -0.84
N VAL A 224 12.30 15.20 -1.08
CA VAL A 224 12.86 13.85 -1.14
C VAL A 224 12.99 13.45 -2.61
N GLU A 225 14.18 13.02 -3.01
CA GLU A 225 14.45 12.47 -4.34
C GLU A 225 15.05 11.07 -4.23
N PHE A 226 14.56 10.15 -5.04
CA PHE A 226 15.18 8.84 -5.26
C PHE A 226 14.74 8.25 -6.60
N TYR A 227 15.34 7.13 -6.99
CA TYR A 227 15.09 6.50 -8.29
C TYR A 227 14.66 5.05 -8.13
N SER A 228 13.81 4.60 -9.05
CA SER A 228 13.44 3.19 -9.16
C SER A 228 13.42 2.73 -10.62
N CYS A 229 13.61 1.42 -10.81
CA CYS A 229 13.45 0.73 -12.08
C CYS A 229 12.22 -0.16 -12.00
N ARG A 230 11.26 0.02 -12.91
CA ARG A 230 10.17 -0.93 -13.09
C ARG A 230 10.69 -2.15 -13.87
N VAL A 231 10.63 -3.33 -13.27
CA VAL A 231 11.17 -4.57 -13.87
C VAL A 231 10.17 -5.32 -14.77
N GLN A 232 8.90 -4.93 -14.74
CA GLN A 232 7.87 -5.47 -15.62
C GLN A 232 7.67 -4.56 -16.84
N LYS A 233 7.41 -5.13 -18.02
CA LYS A 233 7.19 -4.35 -19.25
C LYS A 233 6.02 -3.35 -19.12
N PRO A 234 6.14 -2.13 -19.67
CA PRO A 234 7.36 -1.54 -20.21
C PRO A 234 8.39 -1.25 -19.10
N ILE A 235 9.62 -1.71 -19.31
CA ILE A 235 10.73 -1.50 -18.36
C ILE A 235 11.15 -0.03 -18.47
N ALA A 236 11.15 0.67 -17.34
CA ALA A 236 11.39 2.11 -17.30
C ALA A 236 12.08 2.54 -16.00
N LEU A 237 12.89 3.57 -16.09
CA LEU A 237 13.49 4.27 -14.95
C LEU A 237 12.61 5.46 -14.56
N PHE A 238 12.35 5.56 -13.27
CA PHE A 238 11.55 6.61 -12.65
C PHE A 238 12.40 7.42 -11.70
N ARG A 239 12.24 8.74 -11.76
CA ARG A 239 12.64 9.69 -10.73
C ARG A 239 11.42 10.01 -9.89
N HIS A 240 11.54 9.83 -8.59
CA HIS A 240 10.52 10.15 -7.62
C HIS A 240 10.92 11.42 -6.90
N LEU A 241 10.04 12.43 -6.93
CA LEU A 241 10.21 13.70 -6.27
C LEU A 241 9.01 13.96 -5.37
N ASP A 242 9.25 13.99 -4.06
CA ASP A 242 8.20 14.33 -3.10
C ASP A 242 8.53 15.66 -2.45
N ARG A 243 7.57 16.59 -2.52
CA ARG A 243 7.70 17.93 -1.95
C ARG A 243 6.78 18.06 -0.75
N TYR A 244 7.38 18.31 0.40
CA TYR A 244 6.70 18.48 1.66
C TYR A 244 6.65 19.97 2.01
N PRO A 245 5.46 20.56 2.16
CA PRO A 245 5.35 21.92 2.62
C PRO A 245 5.83 22.03 4.08
N PRO A 246 6.15 23.24 4.56
CA PRO A 246 6.64 23.45 5.92
C PRO A 246 5.73 22.80 6.97
N ASN A 247 6.34 22.07 7.91
CA ASN A 247 5.67 21.42 9.03
C ASN A 247 4.57 20.40 8.65
N SER A 248 4.70 19.74 7.50
CA SER A 248 3.69 18.77 7.02
C SER A 248 4.32 17.54 6.39
N TYR A 249 3.78 16.36 6.70
CA TYR A 249 4.10 15.09 6.04
C TYR A 249 3.18 14.78 4.84
N THR A 250 2.31 15.71 4.47
CA THR A 250 1.51 15.59 3.24
C THR A 250 2.31 16.08 2.04
N ALA A 251 2.91 15.16 1.28
CA ALA A 251 3.68 15.51 0.10
C ALA A 251 2.83 15.69 -1.18
N GLU A 252 3.28 16.59 -2.03
CA GLU A 252 3.03 16.52 -3.47
C GLU A 252 4.01 15.51 -4.10
N ASN A 253 3.48 14.38 -4.59
CA ASN A 253 4.29 13.33 -5.22
C ASN A 253 4.37 13.53 -6.74
N GLN A 254 5.58 13.55 -7.29
CA GLN A 254 5.84 13.60 -8.72
C GLN A 254 6.71 12.41 -9.14
N ASP A 255 6.15 11.51 -9.94
CA ASP A 255 6.85 10.37 -10.51
C ASP A 255 7.12 10.63 -12.01
N GLN A 256 8.38 10.81 -12.37
CA GLN A 256 8.79 11.14 -13.73
C GLN A 256 9.53 9.96 -14.39
N VAL A 257 9.08 9.52 -15.56
CA VAL A 257 9.82 8.57 -16.40
C VAL A 257 11.04 9.27 -17.01
N VAL A 258 12.25 8.88 -16.60
CA VAL A 258 13.50 9.49 -17.07
C VAL A 258 14.15 8.70 -18.21
N ALA A 259 13.91 7.40 -18.28
CA ALA A 259 14.33 6.54 -19.38
C ALA A 259 13.39 5.34 -19.56
N VAL A 260 13.34 4.80 -20.77
CA VAL A 260 12.64 3.55 -21.09
C VAL A 260 13.61 2.56 -21.72
N ALA A 261 13.42 1.27 -21.49
CA ALA A 261 14.18 0.25 -22.20
C ALA A 261 13.86 0.37 -23.71
N GLY A 262 14.90 0.40 -24.54
CA GLY A 262 14.77 0.27 -25.98
C GLY A 262 14.19 -1.10 -26.32
N ASN A 263 13.37 -1.12 -27.38
CA ASN A 263 12.86 -2.37 -27.96
C ASN A 263 13.99 -3.22 -28.54
#